data_AF-A0A8C6VK37-F1
#
_entry.id   AF-A0A8C6VK37-F1
#
_cell.length_a   1.000
_cell.length_b   1.000
_cell.length_c   1.000
_cell.angle_alpha   90.00
_cell.angle_beta   90.00
_cell.angle_gamma   90.00
#
_symmetry.space_group_name_H-M   'P 1'
#
loop_
_entity.id
_entity.type
_entity.pdbx_description
1 polymer ?
#
loop_
_entity_poly.entity_id
_entity_poly.type
_entity_poly.pdbx_seq_one_letter_code
_entity_poly.pdbx_strand_id
1 'polypeptide(L)' 'MVTDRVAYVGTSNWSEDYFLHTTGVALVVNQSDVAPEAQRYTLRQQLVDVFLRDWESVYTLPLENHSQCGKQTRE' A
#
# COMPACT_ATOMS: atom_id res chain seq x y z
N MET A 1 1.95 -3.29 1.44
CA MET A 1 2.08 -3.57 -0.01
C MET A 1 0.96 -4.51 -0.41
N VAL A 2 0.28 -4.22 -1.52
CA VAL A 2 -0.75 -5.08 -2.09
C VAL A 2 -0.17 -5.75 -3.32
N THR A 3 -0.31 -7.06 -3.42
CA THR A 3 0.09 -7.83 -4.61
C THR A 3 -1.13 -8.48 -5.24
N ASP A 4 -0.93 -9.12 -6.38
CA ASP A 4 -2.01 -9.84 -7.08
C ASP A 4 -2.59 -11.00 -6.26
N ARG A 5 -1.79 -11.61 -5.38
CA ARG A 5 -2.18 -12.86 -4.68
C ARG A 5 -2.13 -12.78 -3.16
N VAL A 6 -1.18 -12.04 -2.61
CA VAL A 6 -0.94 -11.98 -1.16
C VAL A 6 -0.95 -10.54 -0.64
N ALA A 7 -1.30 -10.40 0.63
CA ALA A 7 -1.17 -9.15 1.36
C ALA A 7 0.13 -9.15 2.18
N TYR A 8 0.87 -8.05 2.14
CA TYR A 8 2.06 -7.83 2.94
C TYR A 8 1.89 -6.56 3.78
N VAL A 9 1.97 -6.70 5.09
CA VAL A 9 1.97 -5.60 6.05
C VAL A 9 3.26 -5.69 6.85
N GLY A 10 4.10 -4.67 6.77
CA GLY A 10 5.39 -4.65 7.47
C GLY A 10 5.67 -3.28 8.06
N THR A 11 6.65 -3.24 8.96
CA THR A 11 7.10 -2.00 9.60
C THR A 11 8.19 -1.27 8.81
N SER A 12 8.76 -1.91 7.79
CA SER A 12 9.84 -1.34 6.98
C SER A 12 9.32 -0.51 5.82
N ASN A 13 10.00 0.61 5.54
CA ASN A 13 9.83 1.37 4.30
C ASN A 13 10.70 0.78 3.17
N TRP A 14 10.74 1.45 2.02
CA TRP A 14 11.52 1.05 0.83
C TRP A 14 12.84 1.82 0.68
N SER A 15 13.39 2.32 1.79
CA SER A 15 14.71 2.94 1.82
C SER A 15 15.78 1.89 2.11
N GLU A 16 16.93 1.99 1.45
CA GLU A 16 18.10 1.11 1.66
C GLU A 16 18.47 0.98 3.14
N ASP A 17 18.47 2.11 3.86
CA ASP A 17 18.87 2.20 5.26
C ASP A 17 18.03 1.29 6.18
N TYR A 18 16.76 1.08 5.83
CA TYR A 18 15.86 0.19 6.58
C TYR A 18 16.16 -1.29 6.40
N PHE A 19 16.84 -1.70 5.33
CA PHE A 19 17.21 -3.09 5.11
C PHE A 19 18.50 -3.47 5.84
N LEU A 20 19.40 -2.50 6.05
CA LEU A 20 20.72 -2.74 6.62
C LEU A 20 20.78 -2.45 8.11
N HIS A 21 20.05 -1.44 8.58
CA HIS A 21 20.27 -0.86 9.91
C HIS A 21 19.06 -0.93 10.84
N THR A 22 17.89 -1.33 10.34
CA THR A 22 16.65 -1.36 11.11
C THR A 22 16.10 -2.78 11.23
N THR A 23 15.73 -3.19 12.43
CA THR A 23 14.98 -4.44 12.62
C THR A 23 13.51 -4.22 12.28
N GLY A 24 13.02 -4.95 11.28
CA GLY A 24 11.63 -4.93 10.86
C GLY A 24 10.90 -6.25 11.16
N VAL A 25 9.57 -6.18 11.23
CA VAL A 25 8.69 -7.34 11.24
C VAL A 25 7.63 -7.18 10.15
N ALA A 26 7.17 -8.29 9.61
CA ALA A 26 6.09 -8.30 8.65
C ALA A 26 5.16 -9.49 8.81
N LEU A 27 3.90 -9.27 8.45
CA LEU A 27 2.84 -10.25 8.32
C LEU A 27 2.56 -10.47 6.84
N VAL A 28 2.63 -11.73 6.42
CA VAL A 28 2.22 -12.19 5.08
C VAL A 28 0.92 -12.95 5.21
N VAL A 29 -0.12 -12.50 4.50
CA VAL A 29 -1.43 -13.16 4.48
C VAL A 29 -1.69 -13.69 3.08
N ASN A 30 -1.83 -15.01 2.98
CA ASN A 30 -2.24 -15.70 1.77
C ASN A 30 -3.64 -16.28 1.93
N GLN A 31 -4.59 -15.75 1.16
CA GLN A 31 -5.99 -16.18 1.13
C GLN A 31 -6.42 -16.51 -0.31
N SER A 32 -5.50 -17.07 -1.12
CA SER A 32 -5.78 -17.41 -2.52
C SER A 32 -6.86 -18.48 -2.69
N ASP A 33 -7.05 -19.33 -1.67
CA ASP A 33 -7.84 -20.56 -1.78
C ASP A 33 -9.17 -20.48 -1.01
N VAL A 34 -9.69 -19.27 -0.78
CA VAL A 34 -11.01 -19.08 -0.14
C VAL A 34 -12.14 -19.32 -1.15
N ALA A 35 -13.32 -19.64 -0.64
CA ALA A 35 -14.51 -19.80 -1.49
C ALA A 35 -14.80 -18.50 -2.27
N PRO A 36 -15.33 -18.58 -3.52
CA PRO A 36 -15.55 -17.41 -4.37
C PRO A 36 -16.38 -16.29 -3.71
N GLU A 37 -17.38 -16.66 -2.92
CA GLU A 37 -18.22 -15.75 -2.14
C GLU A 37 -17.45 -15.02 -1.02
N ALA A 38 -16.40 -15.64 -0.49
CA ALA A 38 -15.54 -15.09 0.55
C ALA A 38 -14.42 -14.21 -0.01
N GLN A 39 -14.13 -14.27 -1.31
CA GLN A 39 -13.02 -13.56 -1.96
C GLN A 39 -13.06 -12.04 -1.71
N ARG A 40 -14.28 -11.47 -1.75
CA ARG A 40 -14.52 -10.03 -1.52
C ARG A 40 -14.23 -9.58 -0.09
N TYR A 41 -14.23 -10.52 0.86
CA TYR A 41 -14.02 -10.24 2.28
C TYR A 41 -12.59 -10.53 2.73
N THR A 42 -11.72 -11.01 1.83
CA THR A 42 -10.30 -11.25 2.14
C THR A 42 -9.60 -9.95 2.56
N LEU A 43 -8.62 -10.07 3.47
CA LEU A 43 -7.80 -8.92 3.86
C LEU A 43 -7.06 -8.35 2.66
N ARG A 44 -6.62 -9.21 1.73
CA ARG A 44 -5.99 -8.79 0.49
C ARG A 44 -6.92 -7.90 -0.34
N GLN A 45 -8.20 -8.28 -0.49
CA GLN A 45 -9.15 -7.44 -1.23
C GLN A 45 -9.42 -6.11 -0.52
N GLN A 46 -9.61 -6.13 0.80
CA GLN A 46 -9.79 -4.88 1.57
C GLN A 46 -8.60 -3.91 1.40
N LEU A 47 -7.38 -4.43 1.34
CA LEU A 47 -6.19 -3.61 1.09
C LEU A 47 -6.12 -3.09 -0.35
N VAL A 48 -6.60 -3.84 -1.35
CA VAL A 48 -6.76 -3.32 -2.73
C VAL A 48 -7.72 -2.13 -2.72
N ASP A 49 -8.83 -2.22 -2.01
CA ASP A 49 -9.83 -1.17 -1.96
C ASP A 49 -9.28 0.11 -1.30
N VAL A 50 -8.49 -0.03 -0.23
CA VAL A 50 -7.76 1.10 0.39
C VAL A 50 -6.75 1.71 -0.58
N PHE A 51 -5.98 0.86 -1.29
CA PHE A 51 -5.03 1.34 -2.28
C PHE A 51 -5.72 2.14 -3.39
N LEU A 52 -6.81 1.63 -3.97
CA LEU A 52 -7.53 2.32 -5.03
C LEU A 52 -8.18 3.62 -4.56
N ARG A 53 -8.76 3.63 -3.34
CA ARG A 53 -9.29 4.85 -2.72
C ARG A 53 -8.24 5.97 -2.68
N ASP A 54 -7.02 5.63 -2.28
CA ASP A 54 -5.93 6.61 -2.16
C ASP A 54 -5.33 6.94 -3.52
N TRP A 55 -5.20 5.96 -4.42
CA TRP A 55 -4.64 6.14 -5.75
C TRP A 55 -5.51 7.03 -6.63
N GLU A 56 -6.82 6.84 -6.62
CA GLU A 56 -7.81 7.61 -7.40
C GLU A 56 -8.30 8.88 -6.68
N SER A 57 -7.67 9.21 -5.56
CA SER A 57 -8.03 10.38 -4.76
C SER A 57 -7.79 11.69 -5.49
N VAL A 58 -8.62 12.70 -5.21
CA VAL A 58 -8.43 14.09 -5.68
C VAL A 58 -7.15 14.73 -5.15
N TYR A 59 -6.54 14.14 -4.11
CA TYR A 59 -5.27 14.59 -3.54
C TYR A 59 -4.05 13.96 -4.22
N THR A 60 -4.24 12.99 -5.12
CA THR A 60 -3.14 12.33 -5.83
C THR A 60 -2.55 13.26 -6.89
N LEU A 61 -1.23 13.40 -6.89
CA LEU A 61 -0.48 14.20 -7.86
C LEU A 61 0.47 13.30 -8.67
N PRO A 62 0.55 13.47 -10.00
CA PRO A 62 1.55 12.79 -10.82
C PRO A 62 2.97 13.16 -10.38
N LEU A 63 3.86 12.17 -10.27
CA LEU A 63 5.25 12.37 -9.86
C LEU A 63 6.03 13.30 -10.81
N GLU A 64 5.65 13.32 -12.09
CA GLU A 64 6.21 14.22 -13.10
C GLU A 64 6.00 15.71 -12.74
N ASN A 65 4.98 16.01 -11.93
CA ASN A 65 4.58 17.37 -11.57
C ASN A 65 5.14 17.80 -10.20
N HIS A 66 6.37 17.40 -9.91
CA HIS A 66 7.06 17.63 -8.62
C HIS A 66 7.11 19.12 -8.20
N SER A 67 7.01 20.06 -9.15
CA SER A 67 6.95 21.51 -8.86
C SER A 67 5.70 21.95 -8.08
N GLN A 68 4.66 21.11 -8.04
CA GLN A 68 3.41 21.39 -7.33
C GLN A 68 3.40 20.85 -5.89
N CYS A 69 4.23 19.85 -5.56
CA CYS A 69 4.32 19.29 -4.21
C CYS A 69 4.75 20.32 -3.15
N GLY A 70 5.56 21.31 -3.51
CA GLY A 70 6.01 22.36 -2.58
C GLY A 70 5.02 23.51 -2.35
N LYS A 71 3.90 23.55 -3.08
CA LYS A 71 2.94 24.68 -3.04
C LYS A 71 1.68 24.42 -2.21
N GLN A 72 1.50 23.20 -1.70
CA GLN A 72 0.33 22.81 -0.89
C GLN A 72 0.49 23.07 0.62
N THR A 73 1.54 23.76 1.06
CA THR A 73 1.68 24.19 2.46
C THR A 73 1.57 25.71 2.56
N ARG A 74 0.37 26.20 2.89
CA ARG A 74 0.08 27.39 3.72
C ARG A 74 -1.39 27.79 3.54
N GLU A 75 -2.22 27.34 4.47
CA GLU A 75 -3.25 28.17 5.09
C GLU A 75 -2.82 28.45 6.53
#